data_AF-A0AAV2Q5X0-F1
#
_entry.id   AF-A0AAV2Q5X0-F1
#
_cell.length_a   1.000
_cell.length_b   1.000
_cell.length_c   1.000
_cell.angle_alpha   90.00
_cell.angle_beta   90.00
_cell.angle_gamma   90.00
#
_symmetry.space_group_name_H-M   'P 1'
#
loop_
_entity.id
_entity.type
_entity.pdbx_description
1 polymer ?
#
loop_
_entity_poly.entity_id
_entity_poly.type
_entity_poly.pdbx_seq_one_letter_code
_entity_poly.pdbx_strand_id
1 'polypeptide(L)'
;MDSLSSSLAGLSIRTEKKYGSKSDQGPKLTPYQGKNKCFGEFKCQKCHKFWASPHSWANCYQECKGCSSKVYPFKQTKLEHSGEERKTLKPHPMELCQKCQQFGRACWKSRARF
;
A
#
# COMPACT_ATOMS: atom_id res chain seq x y z
N MET A 1 45.45 48.17 -35.00
CA MET A 1 45.06 47.26 -36.09
C MET A 1 46.04 46.11 -36.01
N ASP A 2 45.51 44.88 -35.97
CA ASP A 2 46.20 43.60 -35.71
C ASP A 2 46.53 43.33 -34.22
N SER A 3 46.35 42.14 -33.63
CA SER A 3 45.95 40.82 -34.13
C SER A 3 45.55 39.90 -32.97
N LEU A 4 44.53 39.08 -33.24
CA LEU A 4 44.33 37.67 -32.84
C LEU A 4 44.17 37.22 -31.38
N SER A 5 43.07 36.45 -31.24
CA SER A 5 42.93 35.19 -30.50
C SER A 5 42.55 35.26 -29.03
N SER A 6 41.29 34.87 -28.75
CA SER A 6 41.02 33.62 -28.04
C SER A 6 39.52 33.37 -27.93
N SER A 7 39.02 32.47 -28.77
CA SER A 7 37.68 31.89 -28.66
C SER A 7 37.70 30.84 -27.55
N LEU A 8 36.96 31.05 -26.48
CA LEU A 8 36.59 29.97 -25.54
C LEU A 8 35.07 29.80 -25.56
N ALA A 9 34.61 28.97 -26.48
CA ALA A 9 33.28 28.37 -26.41
C ALA A 9 33.25 27.40 -25.22
N GLY A 10 32.76 27.88 -24.08
CA GLY A 10 32.44 27.03 -22.94
C GLY A 10 31.21 26.18 -23.26
N LEU A 11 31.41 24.98 -23.80
CA LEU A 11 30.35 23.98 -23.90
C LEU A 11 29.92 23.56 -22.50
N SER A 12 28.80 24.11 -22.03
CA SER A 12 28.11 23.66 -20.83
C SER A 12 27.49 22.29 -21.12
N ILE A 13 28.26 21.22 -20.94
CA ILE A 13 27.71 19.86 -20.96
C ILE A 13 26.94 19.68 -19.65
N ARG A 14 25.66 20.07 -19.64
CA ARG A 14 24.70 19.55 -18.67
C ARG A 14 24.56 18.06 -18.91
N THR A 15 25.32 17.27 -18.16
CA THR A 15 25.08 15.83 -18.05
C THR A 15 23.78 15.65 -17.29
N GLU A 16 22.67 15.55 -18.01
CA GLU A 16 21.40 15.10 -17.46
C GLU A 16 21.56 13.63 -17.05
N LYS A 17 22.04 13.40 -15.82
CA LYS A 17 21.92 12.09 -15.17
C LYS A 17 20.43 11.81 -15.01
N LYS A 18 19.85 11.07 -15.97
CA LYS A 18 18.56 10.42 -15.82
C LYS A 18 18.68 9.34 -14.73
N TYR A 19 18.62 9.77 -13.47
CA TYR A 19 18.28 8.88 -12.36
C TYR A 19 16.83 8.46 -12.58
N GLY A 20 16.63 7.35 -13.28
CA GLY A 20 15.34 6.68 -13.30
C GLY A 20 14.95 6.39 -11.86
N SER A 21 13.82 6.96 -11.42
CA SER A 21 13.23 6.74 -10.11
C SER A 21 12.91 5.25 -9.94
N LYS A 22 13.86 4.47 -9.41
CA LYS A 22 13.57 3.17 -8.80
C LYS A 22 12.65 3.49 -7.65
N SER A 23 11.36 3.20 -7.81
CA SER A 23 10.38 3.40 -6.76
C SER A 23 10.85 2.60 -5.53
N ASP A 24 11.02 3.31 -4.42
CA ASP A 24 11.31 2.78 -3.09
C ASP A 24 10.11 1.95 -2.64
N GLN A 25 9.96 0.76 -3.21
CA GLN A 25 8.94 -0.20 -2.83
C GLN A 25 9.60 -1.05 -1.75
N GLY A 26 9.30 -0.74 -0.50
CA GLY A 26 9.67 -1.57 0.65
C GLY A 26 9.24 -3.04 0.48
N PRO A 27 9.60 -3.92 1.42
CA PRO A 27 9.37 -5.36 1.29
C PRO A 27 7.90 -5.66 0.97
N LYS A 28 7.69 -6.50 -0.06
CA LYS A 28 6.36 -6.99 -0.47
C LYS A 28 5.90 -8.06 0.51
N LEU A 29 5.13 -7.65 1.53
CA LEU A 29 4.64 -8.54 2.59
C LEU A 29 3.32 -9.23 2.23
N THR A 30 2.63 -8.75 1.19
CA THR A 30 1.32 -9.29 0.79
C THR A 30 1.21 -9.47 -0.73
N PRO A 31 0.33 -10.37 -1.22
CA PRO A 31 0.19 -10.59 -2.67
C PRO A 31 -0.31 -9.35 -3.43
N TYR A 32 -1.20 -8.56 -2.84
CA TYR A 32 -1.70 -7.33 -3.46
C TYR A 32 -0.80 -6.14 -3.12
N GLN A 33 -0.46 -5.35 -4.15
CA GLN A 33 0.41 -4.17 -4.06
C GLN A 33 -0.28 -2.90 -4.59
N GLY A 34 -1.62 -2.94 -4.73
CA GLY A 34 -2.38 -1.78 -5.18
C GLY A 34 -2.68 -0.79 -4.06
N LYS A 35 -3.14 0.39 -4.48
CA LYS A 35 -3.42 1.54 -3.62
C LYS A 35 -4.77 1.47 -2.90
N ASN A 36 -5.71 0.68 -3.42
CA ASN A 36 -7.08 0.62 -2.93
C ASN A 36 -7.26 -0.52 -1.92
N LYS A 37 -8.30 -0.42 -1.09
CA LYS A 37 -8.75 -1.55 -0.28
C LYS A 37 -9.15 -2.74 -1.16
N CYS A 38 -8.87 -3.93 -0.67
CA CYS A 38 -9.15 -5.18 -1.35
C CYS A 38 -9.81 -6.17 -0.37
N PHE A 39 -10.39 -7.24 -0.92
CA PHE A 39 -10.74 -8.41 -0.12
C PHE A 39 -9.45 -9.16 0.25
N GLY A 40 -9.35 -9.66 1.48
CA GLY A 40 -8.20 -10.43 1.94
C GLY A 40 -8.62 -11.65 2.74
N GLU A 41 -7.93 -12.76 2.50
CA GLU A 41 -8.07 -14.01 3.25
C GLU A 41 -6.83 -14.19 4.14
N PHE A 42 -7.06 -14.53 5.41
CA PHE A 42 -6.04 -14.59 6.45
C PHE A 42 -6.00 -15.99 7.06
N LYS A 43 -4.78 -16.46 7.35
CA LYS A 43 -4.52 -17.72 8.05
C LYS A 43 -3.51 -17.44 9.15
N CYS A 44 -3.93 -17.53 10.41
CA CYS A 44 -3.02 -17.41 11.53
C CYS A 44 -2.14 -18.67 11.61
N GLN A 45 -0.81 -18.52 11.61
CA GLN A 45 0.11 -19.65 11.73
C GLN A 45 0.22 -20.17 13.18
N LYS A 46 -0.10 -19.35 14.19
CA LYS A 46 -0.01 -19.74 15.61
C LYS A 46 -1.21 -20.55 16.09
N CYS A 47 -2.43 -20.10 15.77
CA CYS A 47 -3.67 -20.71 16.26
C CYS A 47 -4.53 -21.31 15.15
N HIS A 48 -4.02 -21.33 13.91
CA HIS A 48 -4.66 -21.92 12.72
C HIS A 48 -6.08 -21.44 12.41
N LYS A 49 -6.49 -20.28 12.94
CA LYS A 49 -7.77 -19.66 12.59
C LYS A 49 -7.69 -19.02 11.21
N PHE A 50 -8.81 -19.12 10.49
CA PHE A 50 -8.99 -18.54 9.17
C PHE A 50 -10.11 -17.51 9.21
N TRP A 51 -9.93 -16.41 8.49
CA TRP A 51 -10.98 -15.41 8.32
C TRP A 51 -10.79 -14.63 7.03
N ALA A 52 -11.87 -14.00 6.59
CA ALA A 52 -11.88 -13.10 5.45
C ALA A 52 -12.22 -11.67 5.88
N SER A 53 -11.73 -10.69 5.13
CA SER A 53 -11.98 -9.28 5.41
C SER A 53 -12.11 -8.46 4.12
N PRO A 54 -13.18 -7.66 3.95
CA PRO A 54 -13.33 -6.73 2.82
C PRO A 54 -12.53 -5.43 2.99
N HIS A 55 -11.71 -5.33 4.03
CA HIS A 55 -10.93 -4.15 4.40
C HIS A 55 -9.45 -4.48 4.54
N SER A 56 -8.93 -5.26 3.59
CA SER A 56 -7.51 -5.57 3.47
C SER A 56 -6.78 -4.50 2.65
N TRP A 57 -5.48 -4.32 2.91
CA TRP A 57 -4.62 -3.34 2.25
C TRP A 57 -3.27 -3.96 1.91
N ALA A 58 -2.59 -3.42 0.89
CA ALA A 58 -1.23 -3.82 0.57
C ALA A 58 -0.31 -3.64 1.78
N ASN A 59 0.53 -4.64 2.03
CA ASN A 59 1.57 -4.67 3.06
C ASN A 59 1.07 -4.38 4.48
N CYS A 60 -0.20 -4.71 4.77
CA CYS A 60 -0.82 -4.49 6.07
C CYS A 60 -1.31 -5.80 6.70
N TYR A 61 -1.14 -5.93 8.01
CA TYR A 61 -1.63 -7.05 8.79
C TYR A 61 -3.01 -6.79 9.40
N GLN A 62 -3.67 -7.88 9.79
CA GLN A 62 -4.71 -7.89 10.81
C GLN A 62 -4.25 -8.72 11.99
N GLU A 63 -4.54 -8.25 13.19
CA GLU A 63 -4.24 -8.97 14.42
C GLU A 63 -5.22 -10.13 14.60
N CYS A 64 -4.69 -11.30 14.91
CA CYS A 64 -5.52 -12.46 15.18
C CYS A 64 -6.26 -12.29 16.51
N LYS A 65 -7.59 -12.26 16.49
CA LYS A 65 -8.44 -12.15 17.69
C LYS A 65 -8.14 -13.21 18.78
N GLY A 66 -7.62 -14.37 18.42
CA GLY A 66 -7.37 -15.47 19.37
C GLY A 66 -6.01 -15.43 20.06
N CYS A 67 -4.98 -14.85 19.44
CA CYS A 67 -3.60 -14.93 19.94
C CYS A 67 -2.78 -13.66 19.74
N SER A 68 -3.41 -12.58 19.30
CA SER A 68 -2.82 -11.25 19.10
C SER A 68 -1.58 -11.20 18.20
N SER A 69 -1.39 -12.21 17.34
CA SER A 69 -0.31 -12.21 16.36
C SER A 69 -0.67 -11.38 15.12
N LYS A 70 0.34 -10.71 14.55
CA LYS A 70 0.22 -9.99 13.28
C LYS A 70 0.11 -10.99 12.14
N VAL A 71 -1.01 -11.00 11.44
CA VAL A 71 -1.27 -11.92 10.32
C VAL A 71 -1.43 -11.13 9.04
N TYR A 72 -0.55 -11.39 8.08
CA TYR A 72 -0.67 -10.86 6.73
C TYR A 72 -1.61 -11.76 5.91
N PRO A 73 -2.41 -11.18 4.99
CA PRO A 73 -3.28 -11.96 4.13
C PRO A 73 -2.46 -12.84 3.18
N PHE A 74 -2.82 -14.12 3.07
CA PHE A 74 -2.17 -15.04 2.14
C PHE A 74 -2.77 -14.94 0.72
N LYS A 75 -3.98 -14.38 0.60
CA LYS A 75 -4.64 -14.11 -0.68
C LYS A 75 -5.40 -12.79 -0.59
N GLN A 76 -5.34 -12.01 -1.67
CA GLN A 76 -6.03 -10.74 -1.79
C GLN A 76 -6.63 -10.58 -3.17
N THR A 77 -7.88 -10.13 -3.23
CA THR A 77 -8.63 -9.94 -4.48
C THR A 77 -9.16 -8.52 -4.52
N LYS A 78 -9.09 -7.87 -5.70
CA LYS A 78 -9.70 -6.54 -5.88
C LYS A 78 -11.20 -6.63 -5.57
N LEU A 79 -11.72 -5.59 -4.94
CA LEU A 79 -13.16 -5.49 -4.71
C LEU A 79 -13.82 -5.01 -6.00
N GLU A 80 -14.64 -5.86 -6.59
CA GLU A 80 -15.59 -5.45 -7.62
C GLU A 80 -16.78 -4.77 -6.94
N HIS A 81 -17.26 -3.67 -7.51
CA HIS A 81 -18.45 -3.00 -7.00
C HIS A 81 -19.67 -3.60 -7.67
N SER A 82 -20.32 -4.57 -7.03
CA SER A 82 -21.72 -4.86 -7.36
C SER A 82 -22.55 -3.70 -6.79
N GLY A 83 -23.45 -3.14 -7.60
CA GLY A 83 -24.27 -1.98 -7.25
C GLY A 83 -25.31 -2.22 -6.15
N GLU A 84 -25.22 -3.31 -5.39
CA GLU A 84 -26.12 -3.62 -4.30
C GLU A 84 -25.79 -2.81 -3.05
N GLU A 85 -26.84 -2.24 -2.49
CA GLU A 85 -26.78 -1.45 -1.27
C GLU A 85 -26.35 -2.32 -0.08
N ARG A 86 -25.32 -1.86 0.65
CA ARG A 86 -24.71 -2.58 1.77
C ARG A 86 -25.64 -2.56 2.98
N LYS A 87 -26.60 -3.48 3.04
CA LYS A 87 -27.47 -3.70 4.21
C LYS A 87 -26.61 -4.10 5.42
N THR A 88 -26.54 -3.20 6.40
CA THR A 88 -26.00 -3.41 7.76
C THR A 88 -24.69 -4.21 7.83
N LEU A 89 -23.57 -3.61 7.42
CA LEU A 89 -22.26 -4.20 7.71
C LEU A 89 -21.94 -4.05 9.20
N LYS A 90 -21.61 -5.17 9.85
CA LYS A 90 -21.04 -5.17 11.20
C LYS A 90 -19.85 -4.20 11.26
N PRO A 91 -19.68 -3.46 12.38
CA PRO A 91 -18.56 -2.54 12.52
C PRO A 91 -17.23 -3.29 12.34
N HIS A 92 -16.38 -2.73 11.49
CA HIS A 92 -15.04 -3.23 11.26
C HIS A 92 -14.20 -3.15 12.56
N PRO A 93 -13.55 -4.24 13.00
CA PRO A 93 -12.77 -4.24 14.24
C PRO A 93 -11.49 -3.40 14.08
N MET A 94 -11.57 -2.12 14.44
CA MET A 94 -10.50 -1.13 14.25
C MET A 94 -9.23 -1.50 15.01
N GLU A 95 -9.37 -1.96 16.26
CA GLU A 95 -8.26 -2.32 17.14
C GLU A 95 -7.39 -3.46 16.59
N LEU A 96 -7.94 -4.31 15.71
CA LEU A 96 -7.21 -5.42 15.11
C LEU A 96 -6.67 -5.09 13.71
N CYS A 97 -6.93 -3.90 13.19
CA CYS A 97 -6.56 -3.52 11.83
C CYS A 97 -5.40 -2.52 11.84
N GLN A 98 -4.25 -2.92 11.27
CA GLN A 98 -3.08 -2.04 11.20
C GLN A 98 -3.40 -0.71 10.50
N LYS A 99 -4.22 -0.69 9.44
CA LYS A 99 -4.61 0.55 8.77
C LYS A 99 -5.48 1.46 9.64
N CYS A 100 -6.38 0.90 10.43
CA CYS A 100 -7.19 1.70 11.35
C CYS A 100 -6.33 2.31 12.46
N GLN A 101 -5.41 1.51 13.03
CA GLN A 101 -4.44 1.97 14.01
C GLN A 101 -3.59 3.12 13.45
N GLN A 102 -3.07 2.98 12.22
CA GLN A 102 -2.28 4.03 11.55
C GLN A 102 -3.06 5.33 11.30
N PHE A 103 -4.36 5.24 10.97
CA PHE A 103 -5.18 6.42 10.68
C PHE A 103 -5.85 7.03 11.91
N GLY A 104 -5.85 6.34 13.06
CA GLY A 104 -6.66 6.70 14.23
C GLY A 104 -8.18 6.70 13.96
N ARG A 105 -8.63 6.11 12.84
CA ARG A 105 -10.04 6.07 12.43
C ARG A 105 -10.33 4.86 11.54
N ALA A 106 -11.61 4.58 11.33
CA ALA A 106 -12.06 3.44 10.55
C ALA A 106 -11.61 3.52 9.07
N CYS A 107 -10.89 2.50 8.59
CA CYS A 107 -10.35 2.47 7.22
C CYS A 107 -11.42 2.22 6.13
N TRP A 108 -12.63 1.78 6.50
CA TRP A 108 -13.70 1.49 5.54
C TRP A 108 -14.34 2.74 4.92
N LYS A 109 -14.32 3.87 5.65
CA LYS A 109 -14.83 5.19 5.20
C LYS A 109 -13.84 5.94 4.30
N SER A 110 -12.57 5.57 4.31
CA SER A 110 -11.55 6.24 3.50
C SER A 110 -11.54 5.63 2.09
N ARG A 111 -12.01 6.38 1.07
CA ARG A 111 -11.45 6.22 -0.28
C ARG A 111 -10.01 6.73 -0.19
N ALA A 112 -9.04 5.96 -0.68
CA ALA A 112 -7.67 6.39 -0.74
C ALA A 112 -7.58 7.77 -1.43
N ARG A 113 -7.29 8.82 -0.65
CA ARG A 113 -6.91 10.12 -1.18
C ARG A 113 -5.39 10.16 -1.03
N PHE A 114 -4.70 9.83 -2.11
CA PHE A 114 -3.26 10.02 -2.26
C PHE A 114 -3.04 11.37 -2.91
#